data_AF-A0A7G2CUU8-F1
#
_entry.id   AF-A0A7G2CUU8-F1
#
_cell.length_a   1.000
_cell.length_b   1.000
_cell.length_c   1.000
_cell.angle_alpha   90.00
_cell.angle_beta   90.00
_cell.angle_gamma   90.00
#
_symmetry.space_group_name_H-M   'P 1'
#
loop_
_entity.id
_entity.type
_entity.pdbx_description
1 polymer ?
#
loop_
_entity_poly.entity_id
_entity_poly.type
_entity_poly.pdbx_seq_one_letter_code
_entity_poly.pdbx_strand_id
1 'polypeptide(L)'
;MTRLSCMVFSGTGGFIMMCILAAITVVAFVLFYVYGRFVTYTEKRHPKVFLFDLSKILIASTVAAVVNYTFTAKVANAAGHVRIRGKPLEGVGWYISTCTVDVVVGAPLAILFGRLLNQTCLILKRKCHRSEVLQETLDQNCTYGKYGPNHEASKSYIVSSPPVRWTWWYSQTVTWSLCCVLSGFLSGLIVLYSFIFLRLEFNPVAWIAVVITYWNVSCLTKQWVVVSAGRIILTLLSMSIVDFFNKFKI
;
A
#
# COMPACT_ATOMS: atom_id res chain seq x y z
N MET A 1 -31.30 3.87 -14.72
CA MET A 1 -30.02 3.85 -13.96
C MET A 1 -29.86 2.48 -13.33
N THR A 2 -28.91 1.68 -13.80
CA THR A 2 -28.54 0.42 -13.16
C THR A 2 -28.12 0.73 -11.72
N ARG A 3 -28.83 0.15 -10.74
CA ARG A 3 -28.40 0.20 -9.33
C ARG A 3 -27.02 -0.45 -9.27
N LEU A 4 -25.97 0.35 -9.13
CA LEU A 4 -24.64 -0.15 -8.86
C LEU A 4 -24.71 -0.98 -7.57
N SER A 5 -24.40 -2.27 -7.67
CA SER A 5 -24.16 -3.14 -6.52
C SER A 5 -23.20 -2.44 -5.56
N CYS A 6 -23.42 -2.58 -4.24
CA CYS A 6 -22.68 -1.86 -3.18
C CYS A 6 -21.20 -1.61 -3.54
N MET A 7 -20.81 -0.34 -3.68
CA MET A 7 -19.47 0.11 -4.10
C MET A 7 -18.70 0.69 -2.91
N VAL A 8 -17.41 0.37 -2.80
CA VAL A 8 -16.54 0.96 -1.75
C VAL A 8 -16.34 2.44 -2.02
N PHE A 9 -16.34 3.26 -0.96
CA PHE A 9 -16.11 4.71 -1.02
C PHE A 9 -17.15 5.49 -1.84
N SER A 10 -18.32 4.90 -2.07
CA SER A 10 -19.40 5.57 -2.78
C SER A 10 -20.21 6.49 -1.85
N GLY A 11 -20.57 7.67 -2.33
CA GLY A 11 -21.37 8.66 -1.62
C GLY A 11 -20.68 9.31 -0.41
N THR A 12 -21.45 10.08 0.36
CA THR A 12 -20.95 10.85 1.53
C THR A 12 -20.36 9.95 2.62
N GLY A 13 -20.96 8.76 2.83
CA GLY A 13 -20.45 7.79 3.80
C GLY A 13 -19.05 7.26 3.45
N GLY A 14 -18.79 7.06 2.15
CA GLY A 14 -17.47 6.66 1.65
C GLY A 14 -16.39 7.72 1.88
N PHE A 15 -16.73 9.01 1.67
CA PHE A 15 -15.84 10.13 1.93
C PHE A 15 -15.49 10.25 3.42
N ILE A 16 -16.50 10.21 4.30
CA ILE A 16 -16.31 10.25 5.76
C ILE A 16 -15.39 9.11 6.22
N MET A 17 -15.61 7.90 5.70
CA MET A 17 -14.74 6.76 6.01
C MET A 17 -13.29 6.99 5.58
N MET A 18 -13.05 7.53 4.38
CA MET A 18 -11.69 7.85 3.92
C MET A 18 -10.98 8.83 4.87
N CYS A 19 -11.68 9.88 5.31
CA CYS A 19 -11.13 10.84 6.26
C CYS A 19 -10.80 10.19 7.62
N ILE A 20 -11.71 9.35 8.14
CA ILE A 20 -11.50 8.66 9.42
C ILE A 20 -10.32 7.69 9.33
N LEU A 21 -10.20 6.92 8.26
CA LEU A 21 -9.07 6.02 8.04
C LEU A 21 -7.76 6.78 7.92
N ALA A 22 -7.75 7.91 7.20
CA ALA A 22 -6.55 8.73 7.10
C ALA A 22 -6.11 9.21 8.49
N ALA A 23 -7.05 9.70 9.31
CA ALA A 23 -6.77 10.12 10.68
C ALA A 23 -6.23 8.96 11.54
N ILE A 24 -6.89 7.80 11.54
CA ILE A 24 -6.44 6.61 12.29
C ILE A 24 -5.05 6.17 11.84
N THR A 25 -4.80 6.14 10.53
CA THR A 25 -3.52 5.71 9.96
C THR A 25 -2.40 6.67 10.38
N VAL A 26 -2.62 7.99 10.27
CA VAL A 26 -1.66 9.01 10.69
C VAL A 26 -1.35 8.88 12.18
N VAL A 27 -2.39 8.81 13.01
CA VAL A 27 -2.24 8.67 14.47
C VAL A 27 -1.46 7.40 14.80
N ALA A 28 -1.79 6.27 14.18
CA ALA A 28 -1.07 5.02 14.40
C ALA A 28 0.41 5.13 14.03
N PHE A 29 0.75 5.68 12.86
CA PHE A 29 2.15 5.88 12.47
C PHE A 29 2.91 6.80 13.43
N VAL A 30 2.28 7.88 13.89
CA VAL A 30 2.87 8.82 14.87
C VAL A 30 3.08 8.10 16.20
N LEU A 31 2.10 7.33 16.68
CA LEU A 31 2.23 6.54 17.91
C LEU A 31 3.35 5.50 17.81
N PHE A 32 3.43 4.75 16.71
CA PHE A 32 4.53 3.81 16.48
C PHE A 32 5.90 4.48 16.46
N TYR A 33 6.00 5.67 15.85
CA TYR A 33 7.24 6.45 15.84
C TYR A 33 7.63 6.94 17.24
N VAL A 34 6.69 7.52 17.99
CA VAL A 34 6.92 8.01 19.36
C VAL A 34 7.27 6.86 20.28
N TYR A 35 6.54 5.75 20.24
CA TYR A 35 6.83 4.54 21.01
C TYR A 35 8.20 3.98 20.66
N GLY A 36 8.49 3.86 19.36
CA GLY A 36 9.78 3.42 18.84
C GLY A 36 10.95 4.29 19.32
N ARG A 37 10.74 5.60 19.41
CA ARG A 37 11.78 6.58 19.71
C ARG A 37 12.04 6.75 21.20
N PHE A 38 10.98 6.81 22.00
CA PHE A 38 11.06 7.17 23.42
C PHE A 38 10.90 5.99 24.37
N VAL A 39 10.28 4.88 23.94
CA VAL A 39 10.04 3.73 24.82
C VAL A 39 10.98 2.59 24.48
N THR A 40 10.99 2.13 23.22
CA THR A 40 11.83 0.98 22.83
C THR A 40 13.21 1.40 22.32
N TYR A 41 13.44 2.70 22.07
CA TYR A 41 14.69 3.26 21.54
C TYR A 41 15.19 2.58 20.24
N THR A 42 14.28 1.95 19.49
CA THR A 42 14.57 1.28 18.22
C THR A 42 14.48 2.23 17.03
N GLU A 43 13.77 3.35 17.16
CA GLU A 43 13.59 4.35 16.11
C GLU A 43 14.61 5.48 16.24
N LYS A 44 15.56 5.54 15.31
CA LYS A 44 16.64 6.54 15.31
C LYS A 44 16.50 7.62 14.22
N ARG A 45 15.48 7.53 13.36
CA ARG A 45 15.27 8.52 12.29
C ARG A 45 14.91 9.88 12.87
N HIS A 46 15.48 10.94 12.31
CA HIS A 46 15.14 12.30 12.69
C HIS A 46 13.66 12.62 12.40
N PRO A 47 12.94 13.40 13.23
CA PRO A 47 11.51 13.69 13.04
C PRO A 47 11.16 14.24 11.66
N LYS A 48 12.03 15.10 11.10
CA LYS A 48 11.87 15.60 9.72
C LYS A 48 11.81 14.46 8.68
N VAL A 49 12.70 13.48 8.78
CA VAL A 49 12.75 12.33 7.86
C VAL A 49 11.49 11.47 8.02
N PHE A 50 11.05 11.27 9.26
CA PHE A 50 9.79 10.58 9.54
C PHE A 50 8.59 11.30 8.91
N LEU A 51 8.49 12.63 9.03
CA LEU A 51 7.39 13.39 8.42
C LEU A 51 7.40 13.31 6.89
N PHE A 52 8.58 13.35 6.26
CA PHE A 52 8.72 13.13 4.82
C PHE A 52 8.32 11.71 4.40
N ASP A 53 8.69 10.68 5.17
CA ASP A 53 8.27 9.30 4.93
C ASP A 53 6.76 9.11 5.12
N LEU A 54 6.18 9.75 6.14
CA LEU A 54 4.75 9.71 6.41
C LEU A 54 3.98 10.37 5.27
N SER A 55 4.37 11.58 4.85
CA SER A 55 3.72 12.29 3.73
C SER A 55 3.82 11.49 2.42
N LYS A 56 4.99 10.90 2.15
CA LYS A 56 5.21 10.00 1.02
C LYS A 56 4.23 8.82 1.02
N ILE A 57 4.09 8.12 2.15
CA ILE A 57 3.20 6.97 2.29
C ILE A 57 1.73 7.39 2.13
N LEU A 58 1.33 8.53 2.70
CA LEU A 58 -0.03 9.06 2.57
C LEU A 58 -0.38 9.38 1.12
N ILE A 59 0.52 10.06 0.40
CA ILE A 59 0.33 10.37 -1.03
C ILE A 59 0.25 9.09 -1.85
N ALA A 60 1.23 8.19 -1.70
CA ALA A 60 1.27 6.93 -2.44
C ALA A 60 0.02 6.07 -2.20
N SER A 61 -0.42 5.98 -0.94
CA SER A 61 -1.63 5.23 -0.56
C SER A 61 -2.90 5.87 -1.10
N THR A 62 -2.97 7.20 -1.13
CA THR A 62 -4.11 7.94 -1.69
C THR A 62 -4.21 7.71 -3.19
N VAL A 63 -3.09 7.87 -3.92
CA VAL A 63 -3.03 7.61 -5.37
C VAL A 63 -3.43 6.16 -5.67
N ALA A 64 -2.86 5.20 -4.94
CA ALA A 64 -3.21 3.79 -5.10
C ALA A 64 -4.69 3.51 -4.79
N ALA A 65 -5.27 4.15 -3.76
CA ALA A 65 -6.68 4.01 -3.44
C ALA A 65 -7.59 4.55 -4.56
N VAL A 66 -7.25 5.71 -5.14
CA VAL A 66 -8.00 6.30 -6.27
C VAL A 66 -7.93 5.41 -7.50
N VAL A 67 -6.74 4.89 -7.83
CA VAL A 67 -6.57 3.98 -8.98
C VAL A 67 -7.33 2.67 -8.75
N ASN A 68 -7.20 2.06 -7.56
CA ASN A 68 -7.91 0.83 -7.22
C ASN A 68 -9.43 1.02 -7.23
N TYR A 69 -9.94 2.15 -6.76
CA TYR A 69 -11.36 2.49 -6.86
C TYR A 69 -11.79 2.60 -8.32
N THR A 70 -11.04 3.33 -9.15
CA THR A 70 -11.34 3.51 -10.57
C THR A 70 -11.33 2.17 -11.32
N PHE A 71 -10.34 1.33 -11.03
CA PHE A 71 -10.23 -0.01 -11.60
C PHE A 71 -11.41 -0.89 -11.16
N THR A 72 -11.72 -0.90 -9.86
CA THR A 72 -12.88 -1.63 -9.30
C THR A 72 -14.19 -1.18 -9.95
N ALA A 73 -14.38 0.14 -10.16
CA ALA A 73 -15.55 0.69 -10.82
C ALA A 73 -15.68 0.20 -12.27
N LYS A 74 -14.58 0.23 -13.03
CA LYS A 74 -14.56 -0.26 -14.42
C LYS A 74 -14.81 -1.78 -14.50
N VAL A 75 -14.16 -2.56 -13.64
CA VAL A 75 -14.32 -4.02 -13.62
C VAL A 75 -15.73 -4.42 -13.18
N ALA A 76 -16.28 -3.80 -12.14
CA ALA A 76 -17.65 -4.09 -11.70
C ALA A 76 -18.70 -3.69 -12.75
N ASN A 77 -18.48 -2.59 -13.47
CA ASN A 77 -19.34 -2.23 -14.61
C ASN A 77 -19.24 -3.28 -15.73
N ALA A 78 -18.02 -3.69 -16.09
CA ALA A 78 -17.82 -4.72 -17.11
C ALA A 78 -18.41 -6.08 -16.69
N ALA A 79 -18.23 -6.46 -15.42
CA ALA A 79 -18.72 -7.69 -14.83
C ALA A 79 -20.18 -7.60 -14.34
N GLY A 80 -20.92 -6.54 -14.69
CA GLY A 80 -22.30 -6.34 -14.22
C GLY A 80 -23.29 -7.45 -14.62
N HIS A 81 -22.91 -8.28 -15.59
CA HIS A 81 -23.65 -9.46 -16.03
C HIS A 81 -23.26 -10.76 -15.29
N VAL A 82 -22.15 -10.75 -14.55
CA VAL A 82 -21.67 -11.91 -13.77
C VAL A 82 -22.51 -12.04 -12.51
N ARG A 83 -23.35 -13.08 -12.45
CA ARG A 83 -24.13 -13.42 -11.27
C ARG A 83 -23.50 -14.60 -10.56
N ILE A 84 -23.20 -14.44 -9.28
CA ILE A 84 -22.76 -15.55 -8.43
C ILE A 84 -23.98 -16.00 -7.66
N ARG A 85 -24.45 -17.24 -7.87
CA ARG A 85 -25.66 -17.81 -7.25
C ARG A 85 -26.88 -16.87 -7.31
N GLY A 86 -27.06 -16.19 -8.44
CA GLY A 86 -28.22 -15.33 -8.70
C GLY A 86 -28.12 -13.88 -8.23
N LYS A 87 -27.13 -13.51 -7.39
CA LYS A 87 -26.84 -12.11 -7.00
C LYS A 87 -25.69 -11.52 -7.83
N PRO A 88 -25.74 -10.23 -8.19
CA PRO A 88 -24.59 -9.56 -8.81
C PRO A 88 -23.46 -9.43 -7.79
N LEU A 89 -22.21 -9.57 -8.24
CA LEU A 89 -21.05 -9.34 -7.38
C LEU A 89 -21.04 -7.88 -6.90
N GLU A 90 -20.89 -7.66 -5.59
CA GLU A 90 -20.77 -6.32 -5.03
C GLU A 90 -19.34 -5.79 -5.17
N GLY A 91 -19.19 -4.50 -5.51
CA GLY A 91 -17.88 -3.85 -5.60
C GLY A 91 -17.12 -3.87 -4.27
N VAL A 92 -17.82 -3.88 -3.14
CA VAL A 92 -17.22 -4.10 -1.80
C VAL A 92 -16.57 -5.47 -1.66
N GLY A 93 -17.21 -6.52 -2.18
CA GLY A 93 -16.64 -7.87 -2.21
C GLY A 93 -15.38 -7.92 -3.08
N TRP A 94 -15.42 -7.33 -4.26
CA TRP A 94 -14.26 -7.24 -5.15
C TRP A 94 -13.07 -6.53 -4.50
N TYR A 95 -13.33 -5.42 -3.83
CA TYR A 95 -12.30 -4.60 -3.21
C TYR A 95 -11.58 -5.33 -2.08
N ILE A 96 -12.30 -6.05 -1.21
CA ILE A 96 -11.66 -6.81 -0.12
C ILE A 96 -10.79 -7.94 -0.66
N SER A 97 -11.21 -8.61 -1.74
CA SER A 97 -10.41 -9.65 -2.39
C SER A 97 -9.13 -9.05 -2.97
N THR A 98 -9.23 -7.90 -3.63
CA THR A 98 -8.07 -7.15 -4.12
C THR A 98 -7.13 -6.77 -2.97
N CYS A 99 -7.66 -6.22 -1.87
CA CYS A 99 -6.84 -5.85 -0.71
C CYS A 99 -6.17 -7.08 -0.05
N THR A 100 -6.87 -8.22 -0.01
CA THR A 100 -6.32 -9.46 0.56
C THR A 100 -5.15 -9.97 -0.28
N VAL A 101 -5.31 -9.99 -1.61
CA VAL A 101 -4.23 -10.35 -2.53
C VAL A 101 -3.09 -9.33 -2.46
N ASP A 102 -3.41 -8.04 -2.32
CA ASP A 102 -2.41 -6.97 -2.18
C ASP A 102 -1.55 -7.17 -0.94
N VAL A 103 -2.07 -7.69 0.18
CA VAL A 103 -1.25 -7.98 1.36
C VAL A 103 -0.27 -9.13 1.15
N VAL A 104 -0.71 -10.19 0.47
CA VAL A 104 0.06 -11.42 0.30
C VAL A 104 1.05 -11.33 -0.86
N VAL A 105 0.66 -10.62 -1.92
CA VAL A 105 1.41 -10.57 -3.19
C VAL A 105 1.87 -9.15 -3.47
N GLY A 106 0.93 -8.20 -3.42
CA GLY A 106 1.18 -6.82 -3.81
C GLY A 106 2.26 -6.11 -2.98
N ALA A 107 2.07 -5.99 -1.68
CA ALA A 107 2.97 -5.30 -0.78
C ALA A 107 4.38 -5.93 -0.77
N PRO A 108 4.54 -7.27 -0.71
CA PRO A 108 5.83 -7.90 -0.92
C PRO A 108 6.49 -7.53 -2.26
N LEU A 109 5.73 -7.49 -3.36
CA LEU A 109 6.24 -7.06 -4.67
C LEU A 109 6.66 -5.59 -4.67
N ALA A 110 5.84 -4.68 -4.14
CA ALA A 110 6.15 -3.25 -4.05
C ALA A 110 7.47 -3.02 -3.28
N ILE A 111 7.70 -3.81 -2.25
CA ILE A 111 8.93 -3.76 -1.45
C ILE A 111 10.11 -4.37 -2.19
N LEU A 112 9.92 -5.50 -2.88
CA LEU A 112 10.95 -6.10 -3.73
C LEU A 112 11.40 -5.09 -4.80
N PHE A 113 10.47 -4.41 -5.46
CA PHE A 113 10.76 -3.34 -6.41
C PHE A 113 11.50 -2.16 -5.75
N GLY A 114 11.05 -1.72 -4.57
CA GLY A 114 11.73 -0.66 -3.81
C GLY A 114 13.17 -1.03 -3.43
N ARG A 115 13.39 -2.28 -2.97
CA ARG A 115 14.72 -2.82 -2.67
C ARG A 115 15.59 -2.88 -3.92
N LEU A 116 15.05 -3.40 -5.02
CA LEU A 116 15.75 -3.50 -6.30
C LEU A 116 16.22 -2.12 -6.76
N LEU A 117 15.34 -1.11 -6.74
CA LEU A 117 15.70 0.26 -7.09
C LEU A 117 16.81 0.83 -6.18
N ASN A 118 16.72 0.60 -4.87
CA ASN A 118 17.77 1.07 -3.95
C ASN A 118 19.11 0.33 -4.14
N GLN A 119 19.09 -0.97 -4.45
CA GLN A 119 20.29 -1.74 -4.78
C GLN A 119 20.89 -1.29 -6.12
N THR A 120 20.06 -1.02 -7.14
CA THR A 120 20.50 -0.44 -8.41
C THR A 120 21.16 0.92 -8.17
N CYS A 121 20.64 1.74 -7.25
CA CYS A 121 21.28 3.01 -6.88
C CYS A 121 22.69 2.82 -6.32
N LEU A 122 22.92 1.78 -5.49
CA LEU A 122 24.25 1.48 -4.97
C LEU A 122 25.24 1.09 -6.08
N ILE A 123 24.79 0.29 -7.05
CA ILE A 123 25.60 -0.10 -8.21
C ILE A 123 25.92 1.12 -9.08
N LEU A 124 24.92 1.96 -9.34
CA LEU A 124 25.07 3.18 -10.13
C LEU A 124 26.00 4.19 -9.45
N LYS A 125 25.94 4.31 -8.11
CA LYS A 125 26.85 5.18 -7.36
C LYS A 125 28.32 4.83 -7.63
N ARG A 126 28.65 3.54 -7.72
CA ARG A 126 30.02 3.07 -8.01
C ARG A 126 30.47 3.33 -9.44
N LYS A 127 29.53 3.54 -10.38
CA LYS A 127 29.82 3.71 -11.81
C LYS A 127 29.69 5.15 -12.30
N CYS A 128 28.95 5.99 -11.58
CA CYS A 128 28.67 7.36 -11.99
C CYS A 128 29.58 8.34 -11.25
N HIS A 129 30.65 8.79 -11.91
CA HIS A 129 31.61 9.75 -11.36
C HIS A 129 31.45 11.18 -11.90
N ARG A 130 30.50 11.42 -12.83
CA ARG A 130 30.48 12.65 -13.65
C ARG A 130 29.39 13.67 -13.33
N SER A 131 28.40 13.34 -12.48
CA SER A 131 27.32 14.28 -12.15
C SER A 131 27.11 14.35 -10.64
N GLU A 132 27.39 15.52 -10.06
CA GLU A 132 27.22 15.79 -8.62
C GLU A 132 25.75 15.63 -8.19
N VAL A 133 24.80 16.10 -9.02
CA VAL A 133 23.36 16.01 -8.75
C VAL A 133 22.87 14.56 -8.72
N LEU A 134 23.37 13.73 -9.64
CA LEU A 134 23.02 12.32 -9.69
C LEU A 134 23.68 11.55 -8.54
N GLN A 135 24.96 11.81 -8.26
CA GLN A 135 25.65 11.21 -7.11
C GLN A 135 24.93 11.52 -5.80
N GLU A 136 24.53 12.77 -5.59
CA GLU A 136 23.83 13.16 -4.37
C GLU A 136 22.46 12.47 -4.26
N THR A 137 21.72 12.31 -5.36
CA THR A 137 20.44 11.58 -5.37
C THR A 137 20.65 10.09 -5.05
N LEU A 138 21.69 9.48 -5.61
CA LEU A 138 22.07 8.09 -5.33
C LEU A 138 22.49 7.91 -3.86
N ASP A 139 23.19 8.89 -3.29
CA ASP A 139 23.59 8.92 -1.88
C ASP A 139 22.39 9.04 -0.95
N GLN A 140 21.43 9.89 -1.29
CA GLN A 140 20.18 10.00 -0.55
C GLN A 140 19.34 8.72 -0.64
N ASN A 141 19.29 8.03 -1.79
CA ASN A 141 18.62 6.74 -1.92
C ASN A 141 19.31 5.62 -1.14
N CYS A 142 20.63 5.57 -1.12
CA CYS A 142 21.36 4.57 -0.33
C CYS A 142 21.19 4.78 1.19
N THR A 143 21.08 6.05 1.62
CA THR A 143 21.11 6.45 3.04
C THR A 143 19.71 6.54 3.65
N TYR A 144 18.78 7.19 2.95
CA TYR A 144 17.42 7.48 3.40
C TYR A 144 16.36 6.61 2.72
N GLY A 145 16.70 5.90 1.64
CA GLY A 145 15.78 4.99 0.96
C GLY A 145 15.28 3.90 1.92
N LYS A 146 13.96 3.73 2.00
CA LYS A 146 13.35 2.66 2.80
C LYS A 146 13.82 1.31 2.24
N TYR A 147 14.47 0.49 3.07
CA TYR A 147 15.18 -0.75 2.68
C TYR A 147 16.46 -0.55 1.82
N GLY A 148 17.07 0.62 1.88
CA GLY A 148 18.39 0.85 1.30
C GLY A 148 19.48 0.02 1.99
N PRO A 149 20.60 -0.27 1.31
CA PRO A 149 21.68 -1.09 1.86
C PRO A 149 22.35 -0.46 3.10
N ASN A 150 22.30 0.87 3.22
CA ASN A 150 22.81 1.60 4.39
C ASN A 150 21.69 2.03 5.34
N HIS A 151 20.46 1.57 5.13
CA HIS A 151 19.33 1.79 6.04
C HIS A 151 19.48 0.88 7.27
N GLU A 152 20.50 1.13 8.07
CA GLU A 152 20.69 0.48 9.35
C GLU A 152 19.98 1.27 10.44
N ALA A 153 19.03 0.62 11.12
CA ALA A 153 18.37 1.17 12.31
C ALA A 153 19.35 1.58 13.43
N SER A 154 20.63 1.20 13.32
CA SER A 154 21.70 1.55 14.26
C SER A 154 22.22 2.98 14.11
N LYS A 155 22.08 3.63 12.94
CA LYS A 155 22.63 4.97 12.69
C LYS A 155 21.64 6.07 13.05
N SER A 156 22.07 6.99 13.92
CA SER A 156 21.35 8.21 14.23
C SER A 156 21.47 9.18 13.04
N TYR A 157 20.38 9.36 12.30
CA TYR A 157 20.29 10.34 11.21
C TYR A 157 20.13 11.78 11.72
N ILE A 158 20.38 12.01 13.02
CA ILE A 158 20.18 13.31 13.67
C ILE A 158 21.19 14.36 13.16
N VAL A 159 22.29 13.93 12.52
CA VAL A 159 23.37 14.82 12.05
C VAL A 159 23.83 14.51 10.61
N SER A 160 23.12 13.68 9.84
CA SER A 160 23.65 13.22 8.55
C SER A 160 23.56 14.28 7.46
N SER A 161 24.71 14.85 7.10
CA SER A 161 24.96 15.32 5.73
C SER A 161 24.82 14.14 4.75
N PRO A 162 24.13 14.30 3.62
CA PRO A 162 23.48 15.53 3.14
C PRO A 162 22.04 15.71 3.68
N PRO A 163 21.56 16.96 3.81
CA PRO A 163 20.16 17.23 4.17
C PRO A 163 19.21 16.64 3.13
N VAL A 164 18.07 16.11 3.59
CA VAL A 164 17.02 15.57 2.71
C VAL A 164 16.55 16.67 1.75
N ARG A 165 16.71 16.44 0.44
CA ARG A 165 16.28 17.39 -0.59
C ARG A 165 14.85 17.09 -1.04
N TRP A 166 14.15 18.14 -1.44
CA TRP A 166 12.80 18.03 -2.02
C TRP A 166 12.78 17.14 -3.26
N THR A 167 13.82 17.22 -4.10
CA THR A 167 13.95 16.41 -5.33
C THR A 167 14.02 14.91 -5.04
N TRP A 168 14.74 14.51 -3.99
CA TRP A 168 14.77 13.13 -3.53
C TRP A 168 13.41 12.70 -2.99
N TRP A 169 12.78 13.51 -2.13
CA TRP A 169 11.47 13.19 -1.58
C TRP A 169 10.42 13.01 -2.68
N TYR A 170 10.42 13.92 -3.66
CA TYR A 170 9.53 13.84 -4.83
C TYR A 170 9.77 12.56 -5.62
N SER A 171 11.04 12.25 -5.96
CA SER A 171 11.40 11.02 -6.67
C SER A 171 10.92 9.77 -5.93
N GLN A 172 11.20 9.69 -4.63
CA GLN A 172 10.75 8.58 -3.79
C GLN A 172 9.23 8.48 -3.71
N THR A 173 8.52 9.61 -3.65
CA THR A 173 7.06 9.64 -3.63
C THR A 173 6.46 9.15 -4.92
N VAL A 174 6.98 9.58 -6.07
CA VAL A 174 6.54 9.11 -7.38
C VAL A 174 6.80 7.60 -7.53
N THR A 175 8.02 7.16 -7.22
CA THR A 175 8.40 5.73 -7.29
C THR A 175 7.51 4.87 -6.42
N TRP A 176 7.33 5.23 -5.14
CA TRP A 176 6.48 4.46 -4.22
C TRP A 176 5.01 4.47 -4.64
N SER A 177 4.52 5.59 -5.15
CA SER A 177 3.15 5.66 -5.70
C SER A 177 2.99 4.70 -6.86
N LEU A 178 3.96 4.66 -7.79
CA LEU A 178 3.94 3.74 -8.92
C LEU A 178 3.99 2.27 -8.46
N CYS A 179 4.85 1.94 -7.48
CA CYS A 179 4.92 0.59 -6.92
C CYS A 179 3.59 0.18 -6.27
N CYS A 180 2.95 1.05 -5.48
CA CYS A 180 1.66 0.78 -4.85
C CYS A 180 0.54 0.63 -5.87
N VAL A 181 0.55 1.45 -6.93
CA VAL A 181 -0.41 1.35 -8.04
C VAL A 181 -0.23 0.04 -8.81
N LEU A 182 1.00 -0.32 -9.16
CA LEU A 182 1.30 -1.56 -9.88
C LEU A 182 0.91 -2.79 -9.05
N SER A 183 1.20 -2.75 -7.75
CA SER A 183 0.80 -3.75 -6.75
C SER A 183 -0.71 -3.98 -6.74
N GLY A 184 -1.49 -2.90 -6.59
CA GLY A 184 -2.96 -2.96 -6.59
C GLY A 184 -3.51 -3.44 -7.93
N PHE A 185 -2.91 -2.99 -9.04
CA PHE A 185 -3.29 -3.41 -10.38
C PHE A 185 -3.06 -4.91 -10.62
N LEU A 186 -1.87 -5.43 -10.30
CA LEU A 186 -1.57 -6.87 -10.41
C LEU A 186 -2.49 -7.70 -9.51
N SER A 187 -2.74 -7.24 -8.29
CA SER A 187 -3.68 -7.89 -7.37
C SER A 187 -5.09 -7.95 -7.96
N GLY A 188 -5.56 -6.85 -8.56
CA GLY A 188 -6.85 -6.80 -9.26
C GLY A 188 -6.91 -7.75 -10.48
N LEU A 189 -5.81 -7.89 -11.23
CA LEU A 189 -5.72 -8.85 -12.33
C LEU A 189 -5.75 -10.30 -11.85
N ILE A 190 -5.11 -10.62 -10.72
CA ILE A 190 -5.15 -11.96 -10.12
C ILE A 190 -6.57 -12.31 -9.68
N VAL A 191 -7.28 -11.34 -9.07
CA VAL A 191 -8.70 -11.51 -8.72
C VAL A 191 -9.54 -11.71 -9.98
N LEU A 192 -9.31 -10.94 -11.04
CA LEU A 192 -10.02 -11.10 -12.32
C LEU A 192 -9.79 -12.48 -12.93
N TYR A 193 -8.53 -12.90 -13.01
CA TYR A 193 -8.15 -14.22 -13.50
C TYR A 193 -8.83 -15.33 -12.67
N SER A 194 -8.86 -15.16 -11.35
CA SER A 194 -9.51 -16.06 -10.40
C SER A 194 -11.01 -16.24 -10.67
N PHE A 195 -11.71 -15.20 -11.09
CA PHE A 195 -13.13 -15.27 -11.44
C PHE A 195 -13.41 -15.85 -12.83
N ILE A 196 -12.51 -15.63 -13.79
CA ILE A 196 -12.72 -16.06 -15.19
C ILE A 196 -12.32 -17.53 -15.41
N PHE A 197 -11.18 -17.96 -14.85
CA PHE A 197 -10.52 -19.20 -15.28
C PHE A 197 -10.57 -20.34 -14.26
N LEU A 198 -10.72 -20.04 -12.97
CA LEU A 198 -10.83 -21.06 -11.93
C LEU A 198 -12.30 -21.23 -11.56
N ARG A 199 -12.91 -22.35 -11.96
CA ARG A 199 -14.29 -22.69 -11.57
C ARG A 199 -14.45 -22.48 -10.05
N LEU A 200 -15.48 -21.73 -9.68
CA LEU A 200 -15.70 -21.09 -8.37
C LEU A 200 -15.61 -22.01 -7.14
N GLU A 201 -15.71 -23.32 -7.29
CA GLU A 201 -15.89 -24.25 -6.17
C GLU A 201 -14.73 -24.22 -5.17
N PHE A 202 -13.48 -23.92 -5.60
CA PHE A 202 -12.31 -23.93 -4.71
C PHE A 202 -11.39 -22.70 -4.82
N ASN A 203 -11.87 -21.54 -5.27
CA ASN A 203 -11.03 -20.34 -5.35
C ASN A 203 -11.15 -19.46 -4.08
N PRO A 204 -10.15 -19.45 -3.17
CA PRO A 204 -10.24 -18.71 -1.90
C PRO A 204 -10.40 -17.20 -2.10
N VAL A 205 -9.81 -16.63 -3.15
CA VAL A 205 -9.92 -15.20 -3.47
C VAL A 205 -11.34 -14.83 -3.91
N ALA A 206 -11.97 -15.70 -4.70
CA ALA A 206 -13.36 -15.54 -5.11
C ALA A 206 -14.31 -15.73 -3.91
N TRP A 207 -14.04 -16.71 -3.03
CA TRP A 207 -14.85 -16.96 -1.84
C TRP A 207 -14.93 -15.75 -0.89
N ILE A 208 -13.84 -15.01 -0.70
CA ILE A 208 -13.86 -13.77 0.10
C ILE A 208 -14.86 -12.77 -0.46
N ALA A 209 -14.83 -12.55 -1.79
CA ALA A 209 -15.74 -11.62 -2.46
C ALA A 209 -17.20 -12.08 -2.34
N VAL A 210 -17.43 -13.39 -2.46
CA VAL A 210 -18.75 -14.01 -2.32
C VAL A 210 -19.28 -13.84 -0.90
N VAL A 211 -18.52 -14.21 0.12
CA VAL A 211 -18.96 -14.12 1.53
C VAL A 211 -19.41 -12.70 1.87
N ILE A 212 -18.63 -11.68 1.49
CA ILE A 212 -18.99 -10.28 1.73
C ILE A 212 -20.22 -9.84 0.92
N THR A 213 -20.31 -10.26 -0.34
CA THR A 213 -21.50 -10.00 -1.18
C THR A 213 -22.77 -10.58 -0.55
N TYR A 214 -22.68 -11.75 0.08
CA TYR A 214 -23.80 -12.45 0.71
C TYR A 214 -24.12 -11.99 2.14
N TRP A 215 -23.27 -11.16 2.74
CA TRP A 215 -23.52 -10.66 4.08
C TRP A 215 -24.81 -9.84 4.13
N ASN A 216 -25.76 -10.24 4.99
CA ASN A 216 -27.07 -9.60 5.10
C ASN A 216 -27.04 -8.38 6.04
N VAL A 217 -26.19 -7.40 5.74
CA VAL A 217 -26.07 -6.13 6.47
C VAL A 217 -26.10 -4.96 5.50
N SER A 218 -26.30 -3.75 6.03
CA SER A 218 -26.32 -2.53 5.20
C SER A 218 -25.02 -2.36 4.41
N CYS A 219 -25.10 -1.78 3.21
CA CYS A 219 -23.93 -1.49 2.38
C CYS A 219 -22.90 -0.62 3.13
N LEU A 220 -23.37 0.32 3.95
CA LEU A 220 -22.51 1.15 4.81
C LEU A 220 -21.72 0.29 5.81
N THR A 221 -22.38 -0.66 6.47
CA THR A 221 -21.74 -1.59 7.41
C THR A 221 -20.71 -2.47 6.71
N LYS A 222 -21.03 -3.01 5.52
CA LYS A 222 -20.07 -3.80 4.73
C LYS A 222 -18.83 -2.97 4.40
N GLN A 223 -19.03 -1.75 3.91
CA GLN A 223 -17.93 -0.83 3.62
C GLN A 223 -17.09 -0.59 4.87
N TRP A 224 -17.70 -0.25 6.00
CA TRP A 224 -16.98 0.00 7.25
C TRP A 224 -16.11 -1.18 7.67
N VAL A 225 -16.66 -2.40 7.69
CA VAL A 225 -15.92 -3.58 8.11
C VAL A 225 -14.82 -3.92 7.12
N VAL A 226 -15.15 -3.98 5.82
CA VAL A 226 -14.19 -4.33 4.76
C VAL A 226 -13.05 -3.33 4.68
N VAL A 227 -13.36 -2.05 4.81
CA VAL A 227 -12.34 -1.02 4.71
C VAL A 227 -11.52 -0.95 6.01
N SER A 228 -12.13 -1.08 7.19
CA SER A 228 -11.38 -1.08 8.46
C SER A 228 -10.49 -2.32 8.57
N ALA A 229 -11.02 -3.52 8.30
CA ALA A 229 -10.24 -4.75 8.31
C ALA A 229 -9.21 -4.76 7.17
N GLY A 230 -9.64 -4.36 5.96
CA GLY A 230 -8.81 -4.40 4.76
C GLY A 230 -7.74 -3.32 4.65
N ARG A 231 -7.88 -2.19 5.34
CA ARG A 231 -6.89 -1.09 5.31
C ARG A 231 -6.19 -0.84 6.63
N ILE A 232 -6.78 -1.14 7.79
CA ILE A 232 -6.07 -0.95 9.06
C ILE A 232 -5.32 -2.23 9.41
N ILE A 233 -6.05 -3.35 9.58
CA ILE A 233 -5.45 -4.62 10.01
C ILE A 233 -4.48 -5.13 8.96
N LEU A 234 -4.89 -5.17 7.70
CA LEU A 234 -4.09 -5.67 6.60
C LEU A 234 -2.85 -4.79 6.29
N THR A 235 -2.94 -3.46 6.44
CA THR A 235 -1.77 -2.59 6.29
C THR A 235 -0.80 -2.72 7.46
N LEU A 236 -1.29 -2.90 8.69
CA LEU A 236 -0.45 -3.24 9.84
C LEU A 236 0.20 -4.63 9.68
N LEU A 237 -0.56 -5.61 9.18
CA LEU A 237 -0.06 -6.96 8.91
C LEU A 237 1.02 -6.91 7.83
N SER A 238 0.79 -6.17 6.75
CA SER A 238 1.78 -5.93 5.70
C SER A 238 3.05 -5.32 6.28
N MET A 239 2.96 -4.25 7.08
CA MET A 239 4.14 -3.68 7.74
C MET A 239 4.85 -4.66 8.67
N SER A 240 4.09 -5.48 9.41
CA SER A 240 4.64 -6.47 10.34
C SER A 240 5.35 -7.63 9.62
N ILE A 241 4.74 -8.17 8.56
CA ILE A 241 5.34 -9.18 7.67
C ILE A 241 6.65 -8.64 7.08
N VAL A 242 6.66 -7.37 6.75
CA VAL A 242 7.78 -6.71 6.12
C VAL A 242 8.91 -6.45 7.10
N ASP A 243 8.60 -6.00 8.31
CA ASP A 243 9.59 -5.87 9.37
C ASP A 243 10.16 -7.25 9.75
N PHE A 244 9.33 -8.30 9.73
CA PHE A 244 9.78 -9.68 9.90
C PHE A 244 10.80 -10.07 8.80
N PHE A 245 10.44 -9.96 7.52
CA PHE A 245 11.35 -10.28 6.40
C PHE A 245 12.55 -9.34 6.26
N ASN A 246 12.54 -8.16 6.87
CA ASN A 246 13.73 -7.29 6.95
C ASN A 246 14.64 -7.65 8.13
N LYS A 247 14.08 -8.08 9.26
CA LYS A 247 14.86 -8.54 10.42
C LYS A 247 15.58 -9.84 10.13
N PHE A 248 14.96 -10.76 9.41
CA PHE A 248 15.60 -11.95 8.89
C PHE A 248 16.32 -11.62 7.58
N LYS A 249 17.52 -11.02 7.70
CA LYS A 249 18.52 -11.03 6.63
C LYS A 249 18.86 -12.49 6.32
N ILE A 250 18.13 -13.11 5.38
CA ILE A 250 18.60 -14.30 4.68
C ILE A 250 19.52 -13.83 3.57
#